data_AF-A0A518AVD3-F1
#
_entry.id   AF-A0A518AVD3-F1
#
_cell.length_a   1.000
_cell.length_b   1.000
_cell.length_c   1.000
_cell.angle_alpha   90.00
_cell.angle_beta   90.00
_cell.angle_gamma   90.00
#
_symmetry.space_group_name_H-M   'P 1'
#
loop_
_entity.id
_entity.type
_entity.pdbx_description
1 polymer ?
#
loop_
_entity_poly.entity_id
_entity_poly.type
_entity_poly.pdbx_seq_one_letter_code
_entity_poly.pdbx_strand_id
1 'polypeptide(L)'
;MGEQGQVEHDYLYWEFYEQGGKQAIRKGKWKGVVLNTKSAPVFELYDLEADPSETTDLAQQHPEIVEQLKSAMQEAHTDSELVSLFSKAKAKRGNQKNKAR
;
A
#
# COMPACT_ATOMS: atom_id res chain seq x y z
N MET A 1 -3.38 18.55 25.18
CA MET A 1 -4.32 18.27 24.07
C MET A 1 -3.45 17.79 22.91
N GLY A 2 -3.56 16.52 22.50
CA GLY A 2 -2.69 15.93 21.48
C GLY A 2 -3.12 16.37 20.09
N GLU A 3 -2.63 17.52 19.64
CA GLU A 3 -2.77 17.96 18.26
C GLU A 3 -1.56 17.45 17.47
N GLN A 4 -1.71 16.30 16.82
CA GLN A 4 -0.78 15.87 15.79
C GLN A 4 -1.62 15.48 14.58
N GLY A 5 -1.62 16.37 13.58
CA GLY A 5 -2.32 16.19 12.32
C GLY A 5 -1.97 14.83 11.76
N GLN A 6 -2.96 13.94 11.79
CA GLN A 6 -2.85 12.59 11.27
C GLN A 6 -2.56 12.74 9.78
N VAL A 7 -1.36 12.37 9.36
CA VAL A 7 -1.00 12.33 7.94
C VAL A 7 -2.05 11.44 7.27
N GLU A 8 -2.74 11.96 6.25
CA GLU A 8 -3.58 11.12 5.40
C GLU A 8 -2.69 10.08 4.74
N HIS A 9 -2.59 8.93 5.38
CA HIS A 9 -1.88 7.79 4.84
C HIS A 9 -2.74 7.19 3.74
N ASP A 10 -2.30 7.35 2.49
CA ASP A 10 -2.95 6.80 1.29
C ASP A 10 -3.13 5.27 1.39
N TYR A 11 -2.29 4.62 2.21
CA TYR A 11 -2.33 3.21 2.54
C TYR A 11 -1.96 2.97 4.01
N LEU A 12 -2.49 1.90 4.59
CA LEU A 12 -2.11 1.41 5.91
C LEU A 12 -1.21 0.19 5.73
N TYR A 13 0.01 0.22 6.27
CA TYR A 13 0.95 -0.90 6.23
C TYR A 13 1.29 -1.34 7.65
N TRP A 14 1.37 -2.65 7.87
CA TRP A 14 1.79 -3.23 9.14
C TRP A 14 2.45 -4.60 8.94
N GLU A 15 3.35 -4.94 9.85
CA GLU A 15 4.07 -6.22 9.85
C GLU A 15 4.08 -6.88 11.22
N PHE A 16 4.00 -8.21 11.21
CA PHE A 16 4.05 -9.07 12.38
C PHE A 16 5.25 -9.99 12.26
N TYR A 17 6.07 -10.04 13.31
CA TYR A 17 7.28 -10.86 13.34
C TYR A 17 7.04 -12.30 13.86
N GLU A 18 5.83 -12.60 14.31
CA GLU A 18 5.48 -13.92 14.86
C GLU A 18 5.38 -15.01 13.78
N GLN A 19 5.74 -16.25 14.16
CA GLN A 19 5.63 -17.49 13.37
C GLN A 19 5.88 -17.36 11.85
N GLY A 20 7.07 -16.90 11.47
CA GLY A 20 7.49 -16.89 10.05
C GLY A 20 7.30 -15.56 9.32
N GLY A 21 6.79 -14.53 10.02
CA GLY A 21 6.69 -13.18 9.49
C GLY A 21 5.48 -13.01 8.56
N LYS A 22 4.69 -11.97 8.81
CA LYS A 22 3.53 -11.60 8.00
C LYS A 22 3.55 -10.10 7.76
N GLN A 23 3.35 -9.68 6.53
CA GLN A 23 3.20 -8.27 6.18
C GLN A 23 1.82 -8.05 5.58
N ALA A 24 1.19 -6.93 5.86
CA ALA A 24 -0.09 -6.59 5.26
C ALA A 24 -0.14 -5.11 4.92
N ILE A 25 -0.83 -4.82 3.82
CA ILE A 25 -1.09 -3.47 3.35
C ILE A 25 -2.56 -3.33 2.96
N ARG A 26 -3.15 -2.20 3.29
CA ARG A 26 -4.49 -1.84 2.87
C ARG A 26 -4.46 -0.49 2.17
N LYS A 27 -4.96 -0.45 0.95
CA LYS A 27 -5.05 0.76 0.14
C LYS A 27 -6.49 0.90 -0.38
N GLY A 28 -7.27 1.76 0.29
CA GLY A 28 -8.70 1.88 0.03
C GLY A 28 -9.45 0.55 0.28
N LYS A 29 -10.02 -0.01 -0.78
CA LYS A 29 -10.73 -1.29 -0.76
C LYS A 29 -9.83 -2.52 -0.91
N TRP A 30 -8.62 -2.35 -1.43
CA TRP A 30 -7.71 -3.46 -1.65
C TRP A 30 -6.88 -3.75 -0.41
N LYS A 31 -6.77 -5.03 -0.07
CA LYS A 31 -5.91 -5.53 1.00
C LYS A 31 -4.94 -6.57 0.43
N GLY A 32 -3.65 -6.32 0.57
CA GLY A 32 -2.58 -7.25 0.24
C GLY A 32 -2.02 -7.86 1.51
N VAL A 33 -1.85 -9.19 1.54
CA VAL A 33 -1.25 -9.90 2.65
C VAL A 33 -0.11 -10.77 2.12
N VAL A 34 1.05 -10.67 2.76
CA VAL A 34 2.20 -11.53 2.50
C VAL A 34 2.40 -12.46 3.70
N LEU A 35 2.16 -13.74 3.48
CA LEU A 35 2.36 -14.80 4.46
C LEU A 35 3.73 -15.45 4.29
N ASN A 36 4.27 -15.99 5.38
CA ASN A 36 5.51 -16.79 5.40
C ASN A 36 6.73 -16.05 4.82
N THR A 37 6.90 -14.78 5.16
CA THR A 37 7.98 -13.94 4.60
C THR A 37 9.37 -14.51 4.83
N LYS A 38 9.57 -15.35 5.86
CA LYS A 38 10.85 -16.00 6.18
C LYS A 38 11.16 -17.29 5.41
N SER A 39 10.19 -17.96 4.78
CA SER A 39 10.43 -19.25 4.12
C SER A 39 9.90 -19.32 2.69
N ALA A 40 8.67 -18.90 2.46
CA ALA A 40 8.02 -18.96 1.15
C ALA A 40 6.97 -17.86 1.07
N PRO A 41 7.35 -16.63 0.69
CA PRO A 41 6.43 -15.50 0.68
C PRO A 41 5.27 -15.77 -0.30
N VAL A 42 4.06 -15.89 0.23
CA VAL A 42 2.82 -16.00 -0.55
C VAL A 42 2.11 -14.67 -0.46
N PHE A 43 1.81 -14.06 -1.62
CA PHE A 43 1.04 -12.82 -1.68
C PHE A 43 -0.42 -13.15 -2.01
N GLU A 44 -1.32 -12.64 -1.19
CA GLU A 44 -2.77 -12.76 -1.37
C GLU A 44 -3.38 -11.37 -1.49
N LEU A 45 -4.37 -11.23 -2.36
CA LEU A 45 -5.08 -9.98 -2.60
C LEU A 45 -6.57 -10.17 -2.32
N TYR A 46 -7.13 -9.28 -1.53
CA TYR A 46 -8.54 -9.29 -1.16
C TYR A 46 -9.18 -7.94 -1.47
N ASP A 47 -10.42 -7.95 -1.94
CA ASP A 47 -11.25 -6.75 -2.08
C ASP A 47 -12.18 -6.67 -0.86
N LEU A 48 -11.91 -5.75 0.07
CA LEU A 48 -12.68 -5.59 1.30
C LEU A 48 -14.05 -4.94 1.09
N GLU A 49 -14.32 -4.37 -0.09
CA GLU A 49 -15.61 -3.76 -0.41
C GLU A 49 -16.60 -4.83 -0.87
N ALA A 50 -16.14 -5.79 -1.68
CA ALA A 50 -16.91 -6.93 -2.14
C ALA A 50 -16.85 -8.13 -1.16
N ASP A 51 -15.72 -8.34 -0.50
CA ASP A 51 -15.42 -9.51 0.33
C ASP A 51 -14.70 -9.12 1.64
N PRO A 52 -15.41 -8.49 2.60
CA PRO A 52 -14.85 -8.12 3.90
C PRO A 52 -14.45 -9.32 4.77
N SER A 53 -14.89 -10.54 4.40
CA SER A 53 -14.52 -11.78 5.08
C SER A 53 -13.22 -12.41 4.56
N GLU A 54 -12.58 -11.83 3.54
CA GLU A 54 -11.28 -12.28 3.01
C GLU A 54 -11.31 -13.76 2.59
N THR A 55 -12.38 -14.16 1.90
CA THR A 55 -12.64 -15.52 1.45
C THR A 55 -12.09 -15.80 0.06
N THR A 56 -11.92 -14.78 -0.79
CA THR A 56 -11.52 -14.95 -2.20
C THR A 56 -10.19 -14.29 -2.50
N ASP A 57 -9.16 -15.11 -2.80
CA ASP A 57 -7.90 -14.59 -3.32
C ASP A 57 -8.07 -14.10 -4.78
N LEU A 58 -7.78 -12.82 -4.97
CA LEU A 58 -7.81 -12.11 -6.25
C LEU A 58 -6.40 -11.86 -6.79
N ALA A 59 -5.34 -12.36 -6.15
CA ALA A 59 -3.95 -12.02 -6.53
C ALA A 59 -3.62 -12.46 -7.96
N GLN A 60 -4.11 -13.64 -8.35
CA GLN A 60 -3.94 -14.16 -9.70
C GLN A 60 -4.81 -13.45 -10.74
N GLN A 61 -5.92 -12.86 -10.32
CA GLN A 61 -6.88 -12.19 -11.20
C GLN A 61 -6.50 -10.72 -11.45
N HIS A 62 -5.86 -10.07 -10.47
CA HIS A 62 -5.44 -8.68 -10.54
C HIS A 62 -3.93 -8.50 -10.23
N PRO A 63 -3.03 -9.04 -11.09
CA PRO A 63 -1.59 -8.94 -10.88
C PRO A 63 -1.10 -7.48 -10.85
N GLU A 64 -1.74 -6.57 -11.59
CA GLU A 64 -1.42 -5.14 -11.60
C GLU A 64 -1.59 -4.49 -10.21
N ILE A 65 -2.60 -4.92 -9.45
CA ILE A 65 -2.87 -4.39 -8.10
C ILE A 65 -1.88 -5.01 -7.11
N VAL A 66 -1.55 -6.29 -7.29
CA VAL A 66 -0.50 -6.96 -6.52
C VAL A 66 0.83 -6.21 -6.66
N GLU A 67 1.23 -5.84 -7.87
CA GLU A 67 2.48 -5.08 -8.09
C GLU A 67 2.44 -3.69 -7.44
N GLN A 68 1.32 -2.96 -7.56
CA GLN A 68 1.15 -1.67 -6.89
C GLN A 68 1.26 -1.77 -5.37
N LEU A 69 0.60 -2.77 -4.78
CA LEU A 69 0.64 -3.00 -3.33
C LEU A 69 2.01 -3.46 -2.86
N LYS A 70 2.68 -4.35 -3.60
CA LYS A 70 4.07 -4.74 -3.31
C LYS A 70 5.01 -3.54 -3.33
N SER A 71 4.90 -2.67 -4.33
CA SER A 71 5.70 -1.44 -4.38
C SER A 71 5.42 -0.56 -3.17
N ALA A 72 4.15 -0.37 -2.81
CA ALA A 72 3.78 0.43 -1.64
C ALA A 72 4.26 -0.22 -0.32
N MET A 73 4.27 -1.55 -0.20
CA MET A 73 4.85 -2.26 0.95
C MET A 73 6.36 -2.04 1.05
N GLN A 74 7.08 -2.09 -0.09
CA GLN A 74 8.52 -1.82 -0.11
C GLN A 74 8.82 -0.37 0.27
N GLU A 75 8.01 0.57 -0.23
CA GLU A 75 8.09 1.99 0.15
C GLU A 75 7.84 2.16 1.64
N ALA A 76 6.76 1.59 2.18
CA ALA A 76 6.40 1.68 3.60
C ALA A 76 7.45 1.06 4.53
N HIS A 77 8.01 -0.10 4.13
CA HIS A 77 9.05 -0.78 4.89
C HIS A 77 10.36 0.03 4.87
N THR A 78 10.69 0.67 3.74
CA THR A 78 11.87 1.55 3.61
C THR A 78 11.66 2.90 4.30
N ASP A 79 10.44 3.45 4.28
CA ASP A 79 10.04 4.70 4.92
C ASP A 79 10.18 4.62 6.45
N SER A 80 10.13 3.42 7.02
CA SER A 80 10.51 3.19 8.42
C SER A 80 11.97 3.54 8.74
N GLU A 81 12.86 3.62 7.72
CA GLU A 81 14.23 4.16 7.85
C GLU A 81 14.41 5.55 7.20
N LEU A 82 13.45 6.00 6.36
CA LEU A 82 13.60 7.18 5.49
C LEU A 82 12.45 8.20 5.49
N VAL A 83 11.60 8.24 6.52
CA VAL A 83 10.77 9.43 6.89
C VAL A 83 11.59 10.72 7.08
N SER A 84 12.92 10.68 6.90
CA SER A 84 13.82 11.82 7.06
C SER A 84 14.16 12.59 5.78
N LEU A 85 13.85 12.18 4.54
CA LEU A 85 14.46 12.85 3.36
C LEU A 85 13.61 13.29 2.15
N PHE A 86 12.42 12.77 1.84
CA PHE A 86 11.73 13.18 0.59
C PHE A 86 10.23 13.47 0.73
N SER A 87 9.96 14.56 1.45
CA SER A 87 8.81 15.45 1.19
C SER A 87 8.93 16.15 -0.19
N LYS A 88 9.27 15.42 -1.27
CA LYS A 88 9.60 16.02 -2.57
C LYS A 88 9.01 15.23 -3.73
N ALA A 89 7.81 15.66 -4.14
CA ALA A 89 7.42 15.93 -5.54
C ALA A 89 5.94 15.62 -5.86
N LYS A 90 4.97 16.07 -5.04
CA LYS A 90 3.57 16.18 -5.49
C LYS A 90 3.35 17.54 -6.14
N ALA A 91 3.58 17.65 -7.45
CA ALA A 91 3.00 18.72 -8.28
C ALA A 91 3.10 18.45 -9.80
N LYS A 92 2.55 17.34 -10.31
CA LYS A 92 2.02 17.36 -11.68
C LYS A 92 0.68 18.08 -11.65
N ARG A 93 0.68 19.40 -11.86
CA ARG A 93 -0.52 20.16 -12.23
C ARG A 93 -0.45 20.44 -13.72
N GLY A 94 -1.02 19.55 -14.52
CA GLY A 94 -1.35 19.88 -15.90
C GLY A 94 -2.41 20.98 -15.90
N ASN A 95 -2.16 22.07 -16.62
CA ASN A 95 -3.22 22.99 -16.99
C ASN A 95 -2.96 23.57 -18.38
N GLN A 96 -3.53 22.90 -19.37
CA GLN A 96 -3.85 23.41 -20.70
C GLN A 96 -4.48 24.81 -20.57
N LYS A 97 -3.87 25.83 -21.19
CA LYS A 97 -4.55 27.08 -21.52
C LYS A 97 -4.28 27.41 -22.98
N ASN A 98 -5.36 27.32 -23.76
CA ASN A 98 -5.50 27.90 -25.08
C ASN A 98 -4.98 29.34 -25.10
N LYS A 99 -4.29 29.71 -26.19
CA LYS A 99 -4.26 31.10 -26.64
C LYS A 99 -4.66 31.15 -28.11
N ALA A 100 -5.91 31.54 -28.31
CA ALA A 100 -6.43 32.01 -29.58
C ALA A 100 -6.12 33.51 -29.72
N ARG A 101 -5.87 33.90 -30.98
CA ARG A 101 -5.72 35.27 -31.53
C ARG A 101 -4.37 35.96 -31.32
#